data_AF-A0AAJ4NAE9-F1
#
_entry.id   AF-A0AAJ4NAE9-F1
#
_cell.length_a   1.000
_cell.length_b   1.000
_cell.length_c   1.000
_cell.angle_alpha   90.00
_cell.angle_beta   90.00
_cell.angle_gamma   90.00
#
_symmetry.space_group_name_H-M   'P 1'
#
loop_
_entity.id
_entity.type
_entity.pdbx_description
1 polymer ?
#
loop_
_entity_poly.entity_id
_entity_poly.type
_entity_poly.pdbx_seq_one_letter_code
_entity_poly.pdbx_strand_id
1 'polypeptide(L)' 'MRQEASRLRLQDLKQSKARESKHFVNCPLDFDTKQRLARAAVENEIKMTVIIKTAIDQYLRDNGY' A
#
# COMPACT_ATOMS: atom_id res chain seq x y z
N MET A 1 2.86 -29.06 -25.07
CA MET A 1 2.28 -27.72 -25.31
C MET A 1 0.84 -27.55 -24.73
N ARG A 2 0.47 -28.15 -23.59
CA ARG A 2 -0.84 -27.87 -22.92
C ARG A 2 -0.77 -27.74 -21.39
N GLN A 3 0.25 -28.28 -20.73
CA GLN A 3 0.39 -28.17 -19.26
C GLN A 3 1.01 -26.84 -18.78
N GLU A 4 1.87 -26.20 -19.58
CA GLU A 4 2.47 -24.90 -19.25
C GLU A 4 1.44 -23.76 -19.24
N ALA A 5 0.49 -23.78 -20.17
CA ALA A 5 -0.59 -22.78 -20.23
C ALA A 5 -1.51 -22.84 -19.00
N SER A 6 -1.72 -24.02 -18.41
CA SER A 6 -2.52 -24.20 -17.19
C SER A 6 -1.79 -23.70 -15.94
N ARG A 7 -0.46 -23.83 -15.86
CA ARG A 7 0.35 -23.33 -14.74
C ARG A 7 0.42 -21.80 -14.71
N LEU A 8 0.57 -21.18 -15.88
CA LEU A 8 0.58 -19.71 -16.02
C LEU A 8 -0.73 -19.09 -15.56
N ARG A 9 -1.88 -19.68 -15.93
CA ARG A 9 -3.22 -19.21 -15.50
C ARG A 9 -3.43 -19.32 -13.99
N LEU A 10 -2.92 -20.38 -13.36
CA LEU A 10 -3.01 -20.56 -11.91
C LEU A 10 -2.14 -19.57 -11.14
N GLN A 11 -1.00 -19.15 -11.71
CA GLN A 11 -0.15 -18.11 -11.14
C GLN A 11 -0.80 -16.73 -11.23
N ASP A 12 -1.44 -16.44 -12.36
CA ASP A 12 -2.18 -15.19 -12.60
C ASP A 12 -3.40 -15.06 -11.67
N LEU A 13 -4.17 -16.13 -11.49
CA LEU A 13 -5.29 -16.18 -10.52
C LEU A 13 -4.82 -15.99 -9.07
N LYS A 14 -3.65 -16.52 -8.69
CA LYS A 14 -3.06 -16.32 -7.36
C LYS A 14 -2.54 -14.89 -7.16
N GLN A 15 -1.96 -14.28 -8.20
CA GLN A 15 -1.59 -12.86 -8.16
C GLN A 15 -2.80 -11.94 -8.14
N SER A 16 -3.90 -12.31 -8.81
CA SER A 16 -5.14 -11.53 -8.83
C SER A 16 -5.83 -11.54 -7.46
N LYS A 17 -5.89 -12.70 -6.77
CA LYS A 17 -6.37 -12.76 -5.38
C LYS A 17 -5.48 -12.03 -4.37
N ALA A 18 -4.17 -12.00 -4.60
CA ALA A 18 -3.26 -11.20 -3.78
C ALA A 18 -3.36 -9.68 -4.07
N ARG A 19 -3.88 -9.31 -5.24
CA ARG A 19 -4.20 -7.92 -5.62
C ARG A 19 -5.57 -7.46 -5.11
N GLU A 20 -6.55 -8.36 -4.96
CA GLU A 20 -7.89 -8.03 -4.44
C GLU A 20 -7.87 -7.37 -3.04
N SER A 21 -6.82 -7.57 -2.24
CA SER A 21 -6.72 -6.96 -0.92
C SER A 21 -5.85 -5.70 -0.85
N LYS A 22 -5.15 -5.33 -1.93
CA LYS A 22 -4.31 -4.11 -1.96
C LYS A 22 -5.05 -2.99 -2.67
N HIS A 23 -5.86 -2.27 -1.91
CA HIS A 23 -6.49 -1.04 -2.36
C HIS A 23 -5.44 0.08 -2.36
N PHE A 24 -5.11 0.61 -3.53
CA PHE A 24 -4.21 1.74 -3.67
C PHE A 24 -5.02 3.02 -3.76
N VAL A 25 -4.70 3.99 -2.90
CA VAL A 25 -5.28 5.33 -2.93
C VAL A 25 -4.21 6.27 -3.46
N ASN A 26 -4.52 7.00 -4.53
CA ASN A 26 -3.68 8.10 -4.99
C ASN A 26 -4.10 9.37 -4.23
N CYS A 27 -3.19 9.92 -3.44
CA CYS A 27 -3.41 11.11 -2.63
C CYS A 27 -2.37 12.16 -3.03
N PRO A 28 -2.77 13.26 -3.69
CA PRO A 28 -1.87 14.38 -3.91
C PRO A 28 -1.55 15.01 -2.55
N LEU A 29 -0.26 15.16 -2.26
CA LEU A 29 0.24 15.81 -1.05
C LEU A 29 0.94 17.11 -1.43
N ASP A 30 0.72 18.14 -0.62
CA ASP A 30 1.47 19.39 -0.71
C ASP A 30 2.97 19.15 -0.47
N PHE A 31 3.80 20.04 -1.01
CA PHE A 31 5.25 19.92 -0.92
C PHE A 31 5.74 19.85 0.53
N ASP A 32 5.19 20.68 1.42
CA ASP A 32 5.50 20.70 2.84
C ASP A 32 5.18 19.35 3.51
N THR A 33 3.96 18.84 3.29
CA THR A 33 3.52 17.56 3.86
C THR A 33 4.38 16.40 3.37
N LYS A 34 4.75 16.39 2.08
CA LYS A 34 5.66 15.39 1.52
C LYS A 34 7.06 15.48 2.13
N GLN A 35 7.58 16.69 2.37
CA GLN A 35 8.88 16.90 2.98
C GLN A 35 8.90 16.40 4.43
N ARG A 36 7.88 16.74 5.22
CA ARG A 36 7.72 16.25 6.61
C ARG A 36 7.62 14.73 6.67
N LEU A 37 6.85 14.14 5.77
CA LEU A 37 6.71 12.69 5.67
C LEU A 37 8.03 12.00 5.30
N ALA A 38 8.78 12.58 4.35
CA ALA A 38 10.08 12.05 3.95
C ALA A 38 11.09 12.14 5.10
N ARG A 39 11.11 13.26 5.82
CA ARG A 39 11.95 13.44 7.00
C ARG A 39 11.62 12.41 8.09
N ALA A 40 10.34 12.25 8.43
CA ALA A 40 9.90 11.26 9.41
C ALA A 40 10.27 9.83 9.00
N ALA A 41 10.19 9.50 7.70
CA ALA A 41 10.60 8.20 7.19
C ALA A 41 12.11 7.95 7.36
N VAL A 42 12.94 8.97 7.11
CA VAL A 42 14.39 8.88 7.29
C VAL A 42 14.77 8.79 8.77
N GLU A 43 14.23 9.66 9.61
CA GLU A 43 14.57 9.72 11.03
C GLU A 43 14.15 8.47 11.80
N ASN A 44 13.06 7.82 11.40
CA ASN A 44 12.54 6.62 12.07
C ASN A 44 12.92 5.32 11.34
N GLU A 45 13.70 5.40 10.25
CA GLU A 45 14.09 4.25 9.41
C GLU A 45 12.90 3.38 8.93
N ILE A 46 11.74 4.01 8.74
CA ILE A 46 10.50 3.35 8.29
C ILE A 46 10.06 3.88 6.94
N LYS A 47 9.37 3.05 6.16
CA LYS A 47 8.85 3.47 4.85
C LYS A 47 7.74 4.50 5.03
N MET A 48 7.70 5.52 4.17
CA MET A 48 6.62 6.52 4.11
C MET A 48 5.24 5.87 4.04
N THR A 49 5.11 4.72 3.36
CA THR A 49 3.85 3.96 3.26
C THR A 49 3.37 3.42 4.61
N VAL A 50 4.28 3.07 5.52
CA VAL A 50 3.94 2.60 6.88
C VAL A 50 3.41 3.79 7.69
N ILE A 51 4.06 4.94 7.60
CA ILE A 51 3.61 6.17 8.27
C ILE A 51 2.21 6.57 7.81
N ILE A 52 1.97 6.62 6.49
CA ILE A 52 0.66 6.94 5.93
C ILE A 52 -0.39 5.93 6.40
N LYS A 53 -0.08 4.63 6.36
CA LYS A 53 -1.02 3.60 6.80
C LYS A 53 -1.40 3.77 8.27
N THR A 54 -0.42 3.99 9.14
CA THR A 54 -0.67 4.21 10.57
C THR A 54 -1.46 5.50 10.80
N ALA A 55 -1.15 6.58 10.08
CA ALA A 55 -1.88 7.84 10.20
C ALA A 55 -3.34 7.71 9.77
N ILE A 56 -3.61 7.01 8.65
CA ILE A 56 -4.98 6.74 8.19
C ILE A 56 -5.72 5.82 9.17
N ASP A 57 -5.10 4.73 9.61
CA ASP A 57 -5.70 3.78 10.55
C ASP A 57 -6.03 4.47 11.89
N GLN A 58 -5.12 5.30 12.40
CA GLN A 58 -5.36 6.11 13.59
C GLN A 58 -6.54 7.07 13.39
N TYR A 59 -6.56 7.81 12.27
CA TYR A 59 -7.66 8.72 11.97
C TYR A 59 -9.00 7.99 11.86
N LEU A 60 -9.06 6.84 11.19
CA LEU A 60 -10.30 6.07 11.05
C LEU A 60 -10.79 5.55 12.41
N ARG A 61 -9.90 4.99 13.22
CA ARG A 61 -10.22 4.49 14.56
C ARG A 61 -10.70 5.59 15.50
N ASP A 62 -10.02 6.74 15.50
CA ASP A 62 -10.36 7.86 16.38
C ASP A 62 -11.73 8.46 16.02
N ASN A 63 -12.16 8.33 14.77
CA ASN A 63 -13.45 8.81 14.29
C ASN A 63 -14.53 7.71 14.23
N GLY A 64 -14.22 6.47 14.61
CA GLY A 64 -15.17 5.35 14.67
C GLY A 64 -15.64 4.81 13.32
N TYR A 65 -14.84 4.96 12.26
CA TYR A 65 -15.10 4.39 10.93
C TYR A 65 -14.70 2.93 10.82
#